data_AF-A0A5Q4BJT9-F1
#
_entry.id   AF-A0A5Q4BJT9-F1
#
_cell.length_a   1.000
_cell.length_b   1.000
_cell.length_c   1.000
_cell.angle_alpha   90.00
_cell.angle_beta   90.00
_cell.angle_gamma   90.00
#
_symmetry.space_group_name_H-M   'P 1'
#
loop_
_entity.id
_entity.type
_entity.pdbx_description
1 polymer ?
#
loop_
_entity_poly.entity_id
_entity_poly.type
_entity_poly.pdbx_seq_one_letter_code
_entity_poly.pdbx_strand_id
1 'polypeptide(L)'
;MWPLTLGVLALQTSGVLAGPVSRSTEAAVTFDAPGELQELADLAQSAFDETMSQVVEGGEIQKRGSSCAWHNVRVRKEWGTLGRLERLDYIRAVKCLQSQPARTPSSEAPGVRSRFDDFVATHINQTFTAHYTGNFLSWHRYFLWQYEEALRNECGYQGTQPYWDRSKTAITGMEKSPIFDGSDTSISGNGEFIPGRPPIVLTGQADLPSITLPIGTGGGCVTSGPFRDMSVNLGPVALDLPGGVLESNPEGPLAYNPRCLKRDLTTEINRAFADATAVLPNILRPQNVYDFQMQMQGVPGTGNIGIHGGGHYSLGGDPGRDVFTSPGDPAFYLHHAMIDRVWWMWQMLSPRERQYGETALGGTNTFLNQPPSANKTMDDYLEYGHVGGEPLRIRDAMSTVAGPFCFV
;
A
#
# COMPACT_ATOMS: atom_id res chain seq x y z
N MET A 1 -44.71 44.68 39.34
CA MET A 1 -44.20 45.98 38.84
C MET A 1 -42.91 45.71 38.08
N TRP A 2 -42.95 46.04 36.79
CA TRP A 2 -41.86 46.10 35.81
C TRP A 2 -40.82 47.18 36.21
N PRO A 3 -39.56 47.19 35.68
CA PRO A 3 -39.35 47.21 34.23
C PRO A 3 -38.16 46.45 33.63
N LEU A 4 -38.37 46.13 32.35
CA LEU A 4 -37.36 46.01 31.31
C LEU A 4 -36.55 47.31 31.17
N THR A 5 -35.25 47.18 30.94
CA THR A 5 -34.47 48.14 30.15
C THR A 5 -33.53 47.40 29.20
N LEU A 6 -33.88 47.48 27.91
CA LEU A 6 -32.91 47.36 26.82
C LEU A 6 -31.92 48.52 26.93
N GLY A 7 -30.62 48.19 26.87
CA GLY A 7 -29.54 49.14 26.67
C GLY A 7 -28.65 48.66 25.53
N VAL A 8 -28.85 49.25 24.35
CA VAL A 8 -28.05 49.09 23.14
C VAL A 8 -26.62 49.54 23.43
N LEU A 9 -25.61 48.70 23.15
CA LEU A 9 -24.25 49.18 22.93
C LEU A 9 -23.65 48.58 21.64
N ALA A 10 -23.63 49.46 20.64
CA ALA A 10 -22.77 49.57 19.46
C ALA A 10 -21.89 48.37 19.06
N LEU A 11 -22.10 47.95 17.80
CA LEU A 11 -21.05 47.38 16.97
C LEU A 11 -19.85 48.33 16.94
N GLN A 12 -18.68 47.83 17.35
CA GLN A 12 -17.42 48.28 16.79
C GLN A 12 -16.74 47.08 16.13
N THR A 13 -16.86 47.06 14.80
CA THR A 13 -16.05 46.24 13.91
C THR A 13 -14.63 46.81 13.90
N SER A 14 -13.75 46.28 14.74
CA SER A 14 -12.32 46.32 14.47
C SER A 14 -12.00 45.14 13.55
N GLY A 15 -12.16 45.37 12.25
CA GLY A 15 -11.64 44.50 11.23
C GLY A 15 -10.12 44.46 11.34
N VAL A 16 -9.59 43.42 11.98
CA VAL A 16 -8.24 42.96 11.66
C VAL A 16 -8.40 42.12 10.41
N LEU A 17 -8.21 42.75 9.26
CA LEU A 17 -7.94 42.06 8.01
C LEU A 17 -6.74 41.15 8.28
N ALA A 18 -7.00 39.86 8.46
CA ALA A 18 -5.99 38.84 8.27
C ALA A 18 -5.60 38.92 6.79
N GLY A 19 -4.57 39.72 6.51
CA GLY A 19 -3.94 39.73 5.20
C GLY A 19 -3.45 38.31 4.89
N PRO A 20 -3.53 37.86 3.64
CA PRO A 20 -2.97 36.57 3.27
C PRO A 20 -1.49 36.61 3.63
N VAL A 21 -1.05 35.68 4.47
CA VAL A 21 0.36 35.41 4.68
C VAL A 21 0.89 34.97 3.32
N SER A 22 1.51 35.91 2.62
CA SER A 22 2.27 35.67 1.39
C SER A 22 3.33 34.64 1.73
N ARG A 23 3.11 33.39 1.31
CA ARG A 23 4.15 32.37 1.30
C ARG A 23 5.28 32.96 0.45
N SER A 24 6.42 33.24 1.09
CA SER A 24 7.66 33.51 0.38
C SER A 24 7.85 32.39 -0.63
N THR A 25 7.99 32.76 -1.89
CA THR A 25 8.38 31.87 -2.97
C THR A 25 9.78 31.34 -2.66
N GLU A 26 9.86 30.29 -1.84
CA GLU A 26 10.91 29.30 -2.03
C GLU A 26 10.76 28.81 -3.46
N ALA A 27 11.85 28.89 -4.20
CA ALA A 27 11.91 28.57 -5.61
C ALA A 27 11.14 27.27 -5.87
N ALA A 28 10.13 27.35 -6.74
CA ALA A 28 9.55 26.15 -7.32
C ALA A 28 10.72 25.42 -7.98
N VAL A 29 11.23 24.39 -7.32
CA VAL A 29 12.23 23.53 -7.93
C VAL A 29 11.48 22.78 -9.00
N THR A 30 11.61 23.28 -10.24
CA THR A 30 11.23 22.57 -11.43
C THR A 30 12.21 21.41 -11.57
N PHE A 31 11.84 20.28 -10.97
CA PHE A 31 12.54 19.02 -11.08
C PHE A 31 12.15 18.36 -12.42
N ASP A 32 13.16 17.92 -13.16
CA ASP A 32 13.01 17.34 -14.49
C ASP A 32 12.70 15.84 -14.33
N ALA A 33 11.40 15.49 -14.26
CA ALA A 33 10.90 14.12 -14.04
C ALA A 33 11.65 12.97 -14.78
N PRO A 34 12.20 13.16 -16.00
CA PRO A 34 13.10 12.19 -16.63
C PRO A 34 14.37 11.87 -15.82
N GLY A 35 14.96 12.86 -15.15
CA GLY A 35 16.16 12.73 -14.32
C GLY A 35 15.92 11.89 -13.06
N GLU A 36 14.85 12.15 -12.31
CA GLU A 36 14.53 11.35 -11.11
C GLU A 36 14.16 9.91 -11.46
N LEU A 37 13.48 9.69 -12.60
CA LEU A 37 13.21 8.32 -13.06
C LEU A 37 14.49 7.57 -13.44
N GLN A 38 15.46 8.26 -14.05
CA GLN A 38 16.76 7.66 -14.34
C GLN A 38 17.50 7.31 -13.05
N GLU A 39 17.50 8.19 -12.06
CA GLU A 39 18.13 7.92 -10.76
C GLU A 39 17.46 6.72 -10.05
N LEU A 40 16.14 6.59 -10.11
CA LEU A 40 15.43 5.39 -9.60
C LEU A 40 15.82 4.11 -10.36
N ALA A 41 16.08 4.20 -11.66
CA ALA A 41 16.53 3.06 -12.45
C ALA A 41 17.97 2.67 -12.07
N ASP A 42 18.86 3.64 -11.87
CA ASP A 42 20.24 3.42 -11.46
C ASP A 42 20.34 2.82 -10.06
N LEU A 43 19.49 3.27 -9.12
CA LEU A 43 19.36 2.68 -7.79
C LEU A 43 18.86 1.24 -7.85
N ALA A 44 17.88 0.95 -8.70
CA ALA A 44 17.38 -0.40 -8.87
C ALA A 44 18.42 -1.34 -9.49
N GLN A 45 19.21 -0.85 -10.44
CA GLN A 45 20.32 -1.61 -11.03
C GLN A 45 21.40 -1.88 -9.98
N SER A 46 21.78 -0.87 -9.18
CA SER A 46 22.75 -1.03 -8.09
C SER A 46 22.27 -2.04 -7.05
N ALA A 47 20.98 -1.99 -6.70
CA ALA A 47 20.38 -2.96 -5.78
C ALA A 47 20.36 -4.38 -6.35
N PHE A 48 20.10 -4.53 -7.65
CA PHE A 48 20.19 -5.82 -8.34
C PHE A 48 21.60 -6.38 -8.30
N ASP A 49 22.61 -5.58 -8.66
CA ASP A 49 24.00 -6.02 -8.70
C ASP A 49 24.49 -6.46 -7.30
N GLU A 50 24.15 -5.69 -6.26
CA GLU A 50 24.47 -6.02 -4.87
C GLU A 50 23.76 -7.31 -4.41
N THR A 51 22.48 -7.48 -4.75
CA THR A 51 21.72 -8.69 -4.40
C THR A 51 22.29 -9.92 -5.10
N MET A 52 22.62 -9.80 -6.39
CA MET A 52 23.21 -10.91 -7.15
C MET A 52 24.61 -11.28 -6.66
N SER A 53 25.38 -10.30 -6.18
CA SER A 53 26.64 -10.57 -5.49
C SER A 53 26.43 -11.44 -4.25
N GLN A 54 25.43 -11.11 -3.40
CA GLN A 54 25.08 -11.93 -2.23
C GLN A 54 24.66 -13.36 -2.59
N VAL A 55 24.01 -13.55 -3.74
CA VAL A 55 23.59 -14.87 -4.23
C VAL A 55 24.77 -15.71 -4.71
N VAL A 56 25.77 -15.09 -5.35
CA VAL A 56 26.93 -15.79 -5.95
C VAL A 56 28.03 -16.06 -4.93
N GLU A 57 28.33 -15.09 -4.06
CA GLU A 57 29.48 -15.16 -3.16
C GLU A 57 29.26 -16.07 -1.94
N GLY A 58 28.09 -16.70 -1.80
CA GLY A 58 27.84 -17.60 -0.66
C GLY A 58 27.92 -16.88 0.68
N GLY A 59 27.53 -15.60 0.72
CA GLY A 59 27.74 -14.70 1.85
C GLY A 59 27.19 -15.26 3.17
N GLU A 60 27.66 -14.75 4.31
CA GLU A 60 27.18 -15.18 5.64
C GLU A 60 25.65 -15.14 5.80
N ILE A 61 24.98 -14.32 4.99
CA ILE A 61 23.53 -14.15 4.88
C ILE A 61 22.85 -15.37 4.21
N GLN A 62 23.48 -16.04 3.24
CA GLN A 62 22.95 -17.22 2.55
C GLN A 62 22.98 -18.50 3.42
N LYS A 63 23.80 -18.53 4.47
CA LYS A 63 24.01 -19.74 5.32
C LYS A 63 22.80 -20.13 6.18
N ARG A 64 21.69 -19.38 6.13
CA ARG A 64 20.46 -19.66 6.90
C ARG A 64 19.37 -20.28 6.02
N GLY A 65 19.54 -21.56 5.68
CA GLY A 65 18.46 -22.40 5.13
C GLY A 65 17.89 -21.98 3.77
N SER A 66 18.56 -21.09 3.03
CA SER A 66 18.11 -20.62 1.72
C SER A 66 18.47 -21.63 0.63
N SER A 67 17.50 -22.02 -0.20
CA SER A 67 17.75 -22.75 -1.46
C SER A 67 17.99 -21.80 -2.65
N CYS A 68 18.15 -20.50 -2.40
CA CYS A 68 18.29 -19.50 -3.44
C CYS A 68 19.68 -19.55 -4.08
N ALA A 69 19.70 -19.64 -5.40
CA ALA A 69 20.89 -19.71 -6.23
C ALA A 69 20.65 -18.93 -7.53
N TRP A 70 21.73 -18.50 -8.19
CA TRP A 70 21.63 -17.67 -9.40
C TRP A 70 20.64 -18.20 -10.46
N HIS A 71 20.57 -19.52 -10.65
CA HIS A 71 19.72 -20.15 -11.66
C HIS A 71 18.23 -20.27 -11.29
N ASN A 72 17.83 -19.99 -10.04
CA ASN A 72 16.44 -20.06 -9.59
C ASN A 72 15.91 -18.74 -9.01
N VAL A 73 16.68 -17.65 -9.10
CA VAL A 73 16.20 -16.29 -8.79
C VAL A 73 15.06 -15.91 -9.71
N ARG A 74 13.94 -15.52 -9.11
CA ARG A 74 12.77 -14.98 -9.80
C ARG A 74 12.89 -13.48 -9.95
N VAL A 75 12.48 -12.92 -11.09
CA VAL A 75 12.52 -11.46 -11.32
C VAL A 75 11.12 -10.90 -11.30
N ARG A 76 10.81 -10.03 -10.34
CA ARG A 76 9.55 -9.27 -10.31
C ARG A 76 9.66 -8.07 -11.25
N LYS A 77 8.66 -7.88 -12.10
CA LYS A 77 8.69 -6.89 -13.19
C LYS A 77 7.60 -5.83 -13.02
N GLU A 78 7.87 -4.65 -13.57
CA GLU A 78 6.89 -3.57 -13.66
C GLU A 78 5.74 -3.99 -14.59
N TRP A 79 4.48 -3.72 -14.22
CA TRP A 79 3.32 -4.10 -15.01
C TRP A 79 3.38 -3.62 -16.47
N GLY A 80 3.81 -2.38 -16.66
CA GLY A 80 4.00 -1.73 -17.95
C GLY A 80 5.00 -2.44 -18.87
N THR A 81 5.97 -3.17 -18.33
CA THR A 81 6.98 -3.90 -19.13
C THR A 81 6.57 -5.33 -19.46
N LEU A 82 5.54 -5.87 -18.80
CA LEU A 82 4.98 -7.18 -19.14
C LEU A 82 4.32 -7.16 -20.52
N GLY A 83 4.56 -8.22 -21.29
CA GLY A 83 3.84 -8.49 -22.52
C GLY A 83 2.37 -8.83 -22.25
N ARG A 84 1.54 -8.71 -23.30
CA ARG A 84 0.09 -8.94 -23.19
C ARG A 84 -0.26 -10.31 -22.58
N LEU A 85 0.43 -11.38 -23.00
CA LEU A 85 0.19 -12.73 -22.49
C LEU A 85 0.63 -12.90 -21.02
N GLU A 86 1.71 -12.24 -20.59
CA GLU A 86 2.14 -12.26 -19.19
C GLU A 86 1.10 -11.58 -18.28
N ARG A 87 0.54 -10.43 -18.71
CA ARG A 87 -0.53 -9.74 -17.99
C ARG A 87 -1.79 -10.59 -17.89
N LEU A 88 -2.21 -11.21 -18.99
CA LEU A 88 -3.36 -12.09 -19.01
C LEU A 88 -3.17 -13.34 -18.14
N ASP A 89 -1.96 -13.91 -18.09
CA ASP A 89 -1.68 -15.05 -17.22
C ASP A 89 -1.78 -14.68 -15.73
N TYR A 90 -1.28 -13.50 -15.35
CA TYR A 90 -1.46 -12.97 -14.00
C TYR A 90 -2.95 -12.78 -13.68
N ILE A 91 -3.69 -12.05 -14.52
CA ILE A 91 -5.13 -11.80 -14.35
C ILE A 91 -5.91 -13.12 -14.22
N ARG A 92 -5.62 -14.10 -15.07
CA ARG A 92 -6.21 -15.45 -15.02
C ARG A 92 -5.96 -16.10 -13.66
N ALA A 93 -4.73 -16.05 -13.14
CA ALA A 93 -4.40 -16.63 -11.86
C ALA A 93 -5.14 -15.94 -10.70
N VAL A 94 -5.24 -14.60 -10.70
CA VAL A 94 -6.01 -13.85 -9.69
C VAL A 94 -7.49 -14.27 -9.72
N LYS A 95 -8.09 -14.34 -10.92
CA LYS A 95 -9.50 -14.77 -11.07
C LYS A 95 -9.71 -16.22 -10.66
N CYS A 96 -8.73 -17.09 -10.88
CA CYS A 96 -8.73 -18.44 -10.33
C CYS A 96 -8.73 -18.41 -8.80
N LEU A 97 -7.88 -17.59 -8.15
CA LEU A 97 -7.85 -17.49 -6.70
C LEU A 97 -9.19 -16.97 -6.12
N GLN A 98 -9.87 -16.09 -6.85
CA GLN A 98 -11.23 -15.64 -6.52
C GLN A 98 -12.31 -16.73 -6.70
N SER A 99 -12.04 -17.79 -7.44
CA SER A 99 -12.96 -18.92 -7.62
C SER A 99 -12.63 -20.14 -6.75
N GLN A 100 -11.41 -20.23 -6.21
CA GLN A 100 -11.01 -21.32 -5.33
C GLN A 100 -11.75 -21.23 -3.98
N PRO A 101 -12.13 -22.35 -3.35
CA PRO A 101 -12.85 -22.33 -2.08
C PRO A 101 -11.98 -21.75 -0.95
N ALA A 102 -12.57 -20.91 -0.11
CA ALA A 102 -11.91 -20.37 1.08
C ALA A 102 -11.41 -21.48 2.02
N ARG A 103 -10.30 -21.22 2.71
CA ARG A 103 -9.73 -22.06 3.77
C ARG A 103 -10.18 -21.61 5.16
N THR A 104 -10.42 -20.31 5.34
CA THR A 104 -10.86 -19.76 6.63
C THR A 104 -12.22 -20.34 6.99
N PRO A 105 -12.41 -20.92 8.18
CA PRO A 105 -13.70 -21.41 8.63
C PRO A 105 -14.74 -20.28 8.66
N SER A 106 -15.95 -20.55 8.17
CA SER A 106 -17.05 -19.57 8.20
C SER A 106 -17.48 -19.16 9.61
N SER A 107 -17.13 -19.94 10.63
CA SER A 107 -17.30 -19.58 12.04
C SER A 107 -16.34 -18.47 12.50
N GLU A 108 -15.19 -18.31 11.85
CA GLU A 108 -14.19 -17.27 12.15
C GLU A 108 -14.41 -16.02 11.30
N ALA A 109 -14.74 -16.21 10.01
CA ALA A 109 -15.02 -15.13 9.08
C ALA A 109 -16.25 -15.46 8.19
N PRO A 110 -17.48 -15.13 8.62
CA PRO A 110 -18.71 -15.54 7.93
C PRO A 110 -18.85 -15.07 6.48
N GLY A 111 -18.14 -14.00 6.10
CA GLY A 111 -18.16 -13.40 4.77
C GLY A 111 -17.19 -14.00 3.76
N VAL A 112 -16.24 -14.85 4.17
CA VAL A 112 -15.26 -15.44 3.24
C VAL A 112 -15.96 -16.39 2.25
N ARG A 113 -15.66 -16.25 0.96
CA ARG A 113 -16.20 -17.13 -0.10
C ARG A 113 -15.11 -17.77 -0.93
N SER A 114 -13.95 -17.12 -1.03
CA SER A 114 -12.85 -17.54 -1.89
C SER A 114 -11.51 -17.57 -1.18
N ARG A 115 -10.52 -18.23 -1.80
CA ARG A 115 -9.12 -18.13 -1.39
C ARG A 115 -8.62 -16.69 -1.38
N PHE A 116 -9.09 -15.86 -2.31
CA PHE A 116 -8.78 -14.43 -2.34
C PHE A 116 -9.30 -13.73 -1.08
N ASP A 117 -10.52 -14.08 -0.61
CA ASP A 117 -11.07 -13.52 0.63
C ASP A 117 -10.29 -13.92 1.88
N ASP A 118 -9.60 -15.06 1.89
CA ASP A 118 -8.75 -15.45 3.03
C ASP A 118 -7.63 -14.43 3.27
N PHE A 119 -7.04 -13.89 2.18
CA PHE A 119 -6.04 -12.82 2.27
C PHE A 119 -6.65 -11.53 2.81
N VAL A 120 -7.85 -11.17 2.34
CA VAL A 120 -8.58 -9.98 2.81
C VAL A 120 -8.93 -10.13 4.30
N ALA A 121 -9.43 -11.29 4.73
CA ALA A 121 -9.78 -11.57 6.12
C ALA A 121 -8.56 -11.49 7.05
N THR A 122 -7.43 -12.10 6.67
CA THR A 122 -6.18 -12.01 7.44
C THR A 122 -5.71 -10.57 7.59
N HIS A 123 -5.77 -9.78 6.53
CA HIS A 123 -5.37 -8.38 6.58
C HIS A 123 -6.29 -7.55 7.48
N ILE A 124 -7.60 -7.72 7.37
CA ILE A 124 -8.58 -7.09 8.27
C ILE A 124 -8.24 -7.41 9.73
N ASN A 125 -8.02 -8.69 10.04
CA ASN A 125 -7.79 -9.17 11.40
C ASN A 125 -6.47 -8.68 12.00
N GLN A 126 -5.45 -8.43 11.17
CA GLN A 126 -4.10 -8.08 11.62
C GLN A 126 -3.70 -6.63 11.34
N THR A 127 -4.61 -5.79 10.83
CA THR A 127 -4.29 -4.41 10.42
C THR A 127 -3.59 -3.61 11.53
N PHE A 128 -4.06 -3.71 12.78
CA PHE A 128 -3.47 -2.99 13.92
C PHE A 128 -2.12 -3.54 14.39
N THR A 129 -1.70 -4.70 13.89
CA THR A 129 -0.39 -5.30 14.19
C THR A 129 0.52 -5.39 12.96
N ALA A 130 0.06 -4.86 11.82
CA ALA A 130 0.76 -4.89 10.55
C ALA A 130 1.06 -3.49 9.98
N HIS A 131 0.45 -2.42 10.52
CA HIS A 131 0.67 -1.03 10.07
C HIS A 131 1.17 -0.17 11.23
N TYR A 132 2.14 0.72 10.93
CA TYR A 132 2.85 1.54 11.92
C TYR A 132 3.45 0.70 13.06
N THR A 133 3.87 -0.52 12.74
CA THR A 133 4.53 -1.47 13.64
C THR A 133 5.94 -1.77 13.16
N GLY A 134 6.76 -2.39 14.01
CA GLY A 134 8.12 -2.77 13.61
C GLY A 134 8.19 -3.87 12.55
N ASN A 135 7.09 -4.57 12.28
CA ASN A 135 7.02 -5.62 11.26
C ASN A 135 6.24 -5.21 10.01
N PHE A 136 5.88 -3.93 9.83
CA PHE A 136 5.10 -3.49 8.66
C PHE A 136 5.70 -4.00 7.33
N LEU A 137 6.99 -3.75 7.11
CA LEU A 137 7.66 -4.11 5.86
C LEU A 137 7.81 -5.63 5.68
N SER A 138 8.29 -6.33 6.71
CA SER A 138 8.50 -7.77 6.66
C SER A 138 7.18 -8.56 6.57
N TRP A 139 6.14 -8.09 7.26
CA TRP A 139 4.81 -8.67 7.21
C TRP A 139 4.21 -8.55 5.80
N HIS A 140 4.32 -7.39 5.16
CA HIS A 140 3.78 -7.21 3.80
C HIS A 140 4.61 -7.94 2.74
N ARG A 141 5.94 -8.04 2.89
CA ARG A 141 6.78 -8.87 2.02
C ARG A 141 6.35 -10.33 2.05
N TYR A 142 6.19 -10.90 3.25
CA TYR A 142 5.81 -12.30 3.37
C TYR A 142 4.34 -12.54 3.00
N PHE A 143 3.43 -11.61 3.30
CA PHE A 143 2.04 -11.65 2.80
C PHE A 143 1.98 -11.72 1.27
N LEU A 144 2.78 -10.88 0.59
CA LEU A 144 2.86 -10.85 -0.86
C LEU A 144 3.50 -12.12 -1.44
N TRP A 145 4.50 -12.69 -0.77
CA TRP A 145 5.08 -13.97 -1.17
C TRP A 145 4.08 -15.11 -1.03
N GLN A 146 3.31 -15.16 0.07
CA GLN A 146 2.22 -16.12 0.25
C GLN A 146 1.17 -16.00 -0.86
N TYR A 147 0.85 -14.79 -1.27
CA TYR A 147 -0.07 -14.52 -2.38
C TYR A 147 0.50 -15.02 -3.71
N GLU A 148 1.75 -14.70 -4.02
CA GLU A 148 2.45 -15.19 -5.21
C GLU A 148 2.47 -16.72 -5.24
N GLU A 149 2.83 -17.37 -4.14
CA GLU A 149 2.85 -18.83 -4.04
C GLU A 149 1.45 -19.44 -4.17
N ALA A 150 0.39 -18.80 -3.65
CA ALA A 150 -0.97 -19.24 -3.89
C ALA A 150 -1.35 -19.17 -5.38
N LEU A 151 -0.99 -18.08 -6.07
CA LEU A 151 -1.21 -17.97 -7.53
C LEU A 151 -0.47 -19.07 -8.31
N ARG A 152 0.78 -19.37 -7.93
CA ARG A 152 1.62 -20.35 -8.63
C ARG A 152 1.18 -21.78 -8.34
N ASN A 153 0.97 -22.12 -7.07
CA ASN A 153 0.75 -23.49 -6.62
C ASN A 153 -0.72 -23.92 -6.70
N GLU A 154 -1.68 -23.00 -6.54
CA GLU A 154 -3.12 -23.30 -6.57
C GLU A 154 -3.77 -22.93 -7.91
N CYS A 155 -3.18 -21.99 -8.64
CA CYS A 155 -3.72 -21.47 -9.90
C CYS A 155 -2.78 -21.59 -11.09
N GLY A 156 -1.65 -22.30 -10.95
CA GLY A 156 -0.74 -22.62 -12.05
C GLY A 156 -0.08 -21.40 -12.71
N TYR A 157 -0.02 -20.26 -12.02
CA TYR A 157 0.68 -19.07 -12.50
C TYR A 157 2.17 -19.39 -12.74
N GLN A 158 2.69 -19.05 -13.92
CA GLN A 158 4.09 -19.34 -14.27
C GLN A 158 5.01 -18.13 -14.05
N GLY A 159 4.45 -16.93 -14.03
CA GLY A 159 5.20 -15.70 -13.81
C GLY A 159 5.59 -15.46 -12.35
N THR A 160 5.88 -14.19 -12.08
CA THR A 160 6.28 -13.64 -10.78
C THR A 160 5.36 -12.47 -10.44
N GLN A 161 5.22 -12.14 -9.16
CA GLN A 161 4.36 -11.04 -8.75
C GLN A 161 4.80 -9.71 -9.41
N PRO A 162 3.98 -9.07 -10.26
CA PRO A 162 4.31 -7.79 -10.86
C PRO A 162 4.15 -6.64 -9.87
N TYR A 163 4.81 -5.52 -10.14
CA TYR A 163 4.70 -4.30 -9.35
C TYR A 163 4.14 -3.12 -10.15
N TRP A 164 3.48 -2.21 -9.42
CA TRP A 164 2.94 -0.96 -9.96
C TRP A 164 3.88 0.21 -9.69
N ASP A 165 4.58 0.67 -10.74
CA ASP A 165 5.42 1.86 -10.65
C ASP A 165 4.59 3.14 -10.69
N ARG A 166 4.33 3.67 -9.49
CA ARG A 166 3.57 4.91 -9.25
C ARG A 166 4.27 6.13 -9.83
N SER A 167 5.61 6.14 -9.90
CA SER A 167 6.38 7.25 -10.47
C SER A 167 6.17 7.35 -11.99
N LYS A 168 6.03 6.22 -12.69
CA LYS A 168 5.61 6.21 -14.10
C LYS A 168 4.15 6.63 -14.28
N THR A 169 3.27 6.17 -13.38
CA THR A 169 1.85 6.53 -13.41
C THR A 169 1.62 8.03 -13.19
N ALA A 170 2.45 8.69 -12.39
CA ALA A 170 2.40 10.13 -12.19
C ALA A 170 2.59 10.93 -13.49
N ILE A 171 3.38 10.39 -14.42
CA ILE A 171 3.61 10.97 -15.76
C ILE A 171 2.40 10.72 -16.67
N THR A 172 1.94 9.48 -16.77
CA THR A 172 0.84 9.11 -17.68
C THR A 172 -0.52 9.63 -17.21
N GLY A 173 -0.69 9.81 -15.91
CA GLY A 173 -1.99 9.85 -15.25
C GLY A 173 -2.51 8.44 -14.97
N MET A 174 -3.38 8.32 -13.96
CA MET A 174 -3.93 7.04 -13.50
C MET A 174 -4.73 6.35 -14.62
N GLU A 175 -5.65 7.07 -15.26
CA GLU A 175 -6.59 6.54 -16.25
C GLU A 175 -5.93 6.11 -17.57
N LYS A 176 -4.72 6.59 -17.85
CA LYS A 176 -3.94 6.20 -19.04
C LYS A 176 -2.83 5.21 -18.72
N SER A 177 -2.62 4.90 -17.45
CA SER A 177 -1.60 3.95 -17.03
C SER A 177 -2.00 2.54 -17.47
N PRO A 178 -1.08 1.70 -18.00
CA PRO A 178 -1.41 0.35 -18.46
C PRO A 178 -2.02 -0.57 -17.40
N ILE A 179 -1.92 -0.20 -16.13
CA ILE A 179 -2.53 -0.93 -15.00
C ILE A 179 -4.00 -0.54 -14.78
N PHE A 180 -4.43 0.67 -15.15
CA PHE A 180 -5.80 1.19 -14.89
C PHE A 180 -6.51 1.78 -16.11
N ASP A 181 -6.05 1.47 -17.33
CA ASP A 181 -6.65 1.94 -18.58
C ASP A 181 -8.01 1.29 -18.91
N GLY A 182 -8.49 0.35 -18.08
CA GLY A 182 -9.76 -0.36 -18.28
C GLY A 182 -9.73 -1.42 -19.38
N SER A 183 -8.58 -1.65 -20.03
CA SER A 183 -8.41 -2.68 -21.04
C SER A 183 -8.54 -4.09 -20.45
N ASP A 184 -8.59 -5.09 -21.32
CA ASP A 184 -8.55 -6.52 -20.95
C ASP A 184 -7.22 -6.95 -20.30
N THR A 185 -6.20 -6.10 -20.34
CA THR A 185 -4.90 -6.32 -19.67
C THR A 185 -4.60 -5.30 -18.59
N SER A 186 -5.63 -4.64 -18.05
CA SER A 186 -5.54 -3.81 -16.86
C SER A 186 -5.93 -4.61 -15.62
N ILE A 187 -5.65 -4.06 -14.44
CA ILE A 187 -6.29 -4.49 -13.19
C ILE A 187 -7.64 -3.78 -13.07
N SER A 188 -8.42 -3.81 -14.15
CA SER A 188 -9.63 -3.00 -14.36
C SER A 188 -9.38 -1.49 -14.33
N GLY A 189 -10.39 -0.72 -14.75
CA GLY A 189 -10.29 0.74 -14.91
C GLY A 189 -10.84 1.53 -13.74
N ASN A 190 -11.32 2.73 -14.07
CA ASN A 190 -12.00 3.62 -13.15
C ASN A 190 -13.45 3.17 -12.85
N GLY A 191 -14.02 3.74 -11.79
CA GLY A 191 -15.43 3.60 -11.46
C GLY A 191 -16.34 4.52 -12.26
N GLU A 192 -17.63 4.22 -12.25
CA GLU A 192 -18.68 5.14 -12.72
C GLU A 192 -18.50 6.53 -12.12
N PHE A 193 -18.62 7.57 -12.95
CA PHE A 193 -18.43 8.95 -12.51
C PHE A 193 -19.60 9.40 -11.63
N ILE A 194 -19.30 9.93 -10.45
CA ILE A 194 -20.29 10.53 -9.55
C ILE A 194 -19.99 12.03 -9.38
N PRO A 195 -20.85 12.93 -9.89
CA PRO A 195 -20.61 14.37 -9.84
C PRO A 195 -20.92 14.97 -8.46
N GLY A 196 -20.40 16.17 -8.20
CA GLY A 196 -20.82 17.01 -7.06
C GLY A 196 -20.43 16.48 -5.68
N ARG A 197 -19.47 15.56 -5.60
CA ARG A 197 -18.99 15.01 -4.33
C ARG A 197 -18.04 16.00 -3.63
N PRO A 198 -18.09 16.12 -2.29
CA PRO A 198 -17.10 16.86 -1.53
C PRO A 198 -15.72 16.15 -1.50
N PRO A 199 -14.63 16.82 -1.10
CA PRO A 199 -13.32 16.20 -0.91
C PRO A 199 -13.33 15.07 0.12
N ILE A 200 -12.30 14.22 0.09
CA ILE A 200 -12.02 13.25 1.15
C ILE A 200 -11.35 14.01 2.30
N VAL A 201 -11.74 13.68 3.53
CA VAL A 201 -11.15 14.28 4.73
C VAL A 201 -10.69 13.15 5.64
N LEU A 202 -9.37 12.95 5.71
CA LEU A 202 -8.78 11.98 6.60
C LEU A 202 -8.61 12.60 7.98
N THR A 203 -9.34 12.09 8.96
CA THR A 203 -9.21 12.51 10.35
C THR A 203 -8.26 11.55 11.07
N GLY A 204 -7.14 12.08 11.58
CA GLY A 204 -6.15 11.30 12.32
C GLY A 204 -6.56 11.02 13.77
N GLN A 205 -5.57 10.66 14.60
CA GLN A 205 -5.74 10.62 16.06
C GLN A 205 -6.26 11.96 16.59
N ALA A 206 -6.99 11.91 17.71
CA ALA A 206 -7.47 13.12 18.39
C ALA A 206 -6.32 14.14 18.51
N ASP A 207 -6.57 15.39 18.14
CA ASP A 207 -5.66 16.54 18.16
C ASP A 207 -4.71 16.72 16.95
N LEU A 208 -4.69 15.82 15.96
CA LEU A 208 -3.96 16.04 14.70
C LEU A 208 -4.81 16.76 13.65
N PRO A 209 -4.21 17.66 12.83
CA PRO A 209 -4.94 18.30 11.73
C PRO A 209 -5.38 17.25 10.71
N SER A 210 -6.58 17.46 10.15
CA SER A 210 -7.09 16.60 9.09
C SER A 210 -6.32 16.81 7.77
N ILE A 211 -6.30 15.77 6.94
CA ILE A 211 -5.73 15.83 5.59
C ILE A 211 -6.89 15.83 4.59
N THR A 212 -6.98 16.89 3.78
CA THR A 212 -7.96 16.98 2.71
C THR A 212 -7.37 16.47 1.41
N LEU A 213 -7.98 15.44 0.82
CA LEU A 213 -7.58 14.87 -0.47
C LEU A 213 -8.64 15.18 -1.54
N PRO A 214 -8.24 15.45 -2.79
CA PRO A 214 -9.20 15.63 -3.88
C PRO A 214 -9.96 14.33 -4.14
N ILE A 215 -11.15 14.45 -4.73
CA ILE A 215 -11.84 13.33 -5.36
C ILE A 215 -11.27 13.09 -6.76
N GLY A 216 -11.41 11.85 -7.23
CA GLY A 216 -11.01 11.47 -8.57
C GLY A 216 -12.11 11.67 -9.60
N THR A 217 -11.92 11.02 -10.74
CA THR A 217 -12.80 11.10 -11.91
C THR A 217 -13.82 9.94 -11.98
N GLY A 218 -13.99 9.17 -10.90
CA GLY A 218 -14.89 8.02 -10.81
C GLY A 218 -15.86 8.15 -9.64
N GLY A 219 -15.89 7.12 -8.78
CA GLY A 219 -16.65 7.09 -7.52
C GLY A 219 -17.54 5.85 -7.34
N GLY A 220 -18.08 5.30 -8.43
CA GLY A 220 -18.94 4.13 -8.42
C GLY A 220 -18.23 2.82 -8.74
N CYS A 221 -19.01 1.79 -9.11
CA CYS A 221 -18.48 0.50 -9.52
C CYS A 221 -17.55 0.64 -10.73
N VAL A 222 -16.48 -0.14 -10.77
CA VAL A 222 -15.59 -0.26 -11.93
C VAL A 222 -16.39 -0.58 -13.20
N THR A 223 -16.12 0.16 -14.28
CA THR A 223 -16.93 0.08 -15.52
C THR A 223 -16.41 -0.94 -16.54
N SER A 224 -15.13 -1.30 -16.46
CA SER A 224 -14.44 -2.07 -17.50
C SER A 224 -13.25 -2.88 -16.98
N GLY A 225 -12.71 -3.75 -17.84
CA GLY A 225 -11.59 -4.63 -17.57
C GLY A 225 -11.96 -5.94 -16.83
N PRO A 226 -10.95 -6.77 -16.52
CA PRO A 226 -11.16 -8.17 -16.13
C PRO A 226 -11.87 -8.39 -14.78
N PHE A 227 -11.87 -7.38 -13.92
CA PHE A 227 -12.40 -7.42 -12.56
C PHE A 227 -13.69 -6.61 -12.38
N ARG A 228 -14.31 -6.10 -13.46
CA ARG A 228 -15.56 -5.32 -13.37
C ARG A 228 -16.70 -6.08 -12.64
N ASP A 229 -16.75 -7.39 -12.83
CA ASP A 229 -17.80 -8.29 -12.31
C ASP A 229 -17.36 -8.98 -11.00
N MET A 230 -16.22 -8.59 -10.42
CA MET A 230 -15.77 -9.16 -9.14
C MET A 230 -16.65 -8.68 -7.99
N SER A 231 -16.74 -9.50 -6.94
CA SER A 231 -17.37 -9.11 -5.69
C SER A 231 -16.32 -8.88 -4.61
N VAL A 232 -16.41 -7.74 -3.93
CA VAL A 232 -15.75 -7.47 -2.64
C VAL A 232 -16.70 -7.98 -1.57
N ASN A 233 -16.33 -9.06 -0.87
CA ASN A 233 -17.23 -9.78 0.04
C ASN A 233 -17.14 -9.34 1.51
N LEU A 234 -16.00 -8.75 1.92
CA LEU A 234 -15.71 -8.37 3.31
C LEU A 234 -15.68 -6.84 3.48
N GLY A 235 -15.68 -6.38 4.72
CA GLY A 235 -15.73 -4.96 5.05
C GLY A 235 -17.03 -4.27 4.58
N PRO A 236 -17.03 -2.93 4.48
CA PRO A 236 -15.97 -2.04 4.92
C PRO A 236 -15.78 -2.10 6.44
N VAL A 237 -14.60 -1.74 6.93
CA VAL A 237 -14.28 -1.64 8.35
C VAL A 237 -14.18 -0.17 8.77
N ALA A 238 -13.47 0.63 7.99
CA ALA A 238 -13.28 2.05 8.20
C ALA A 238 -13.02 2.70 6.84
N LEU A 239 -14.05 2.75 6.00
CA LEU A 239 -13.98 3.29 4.65
C LEU A 239 -14.17 4.80 4.66
N ASP A 240 -13.16 5.54 4.20
CA ASP A 240 -13.26 7.00 4.03
C ASP A 240 -14.11 7.37 2.82
N LEU A 241 -15.25 8.02 3.08
CA LEU A 241 -16.16 8.55 2.06
C LEU A 241 -15.97 10.07 1.85
N PRO A 242 -16.32 10.57 0.65
CA PRO A 242 -16.45 12.00 0.37
C PRO A 242 -17.21 12.75 1.48
N GLY A 243 -16.60 13.81 2.01
CA GLY A 243 -17.19 14.65 3.05
C GLY A 243 -16.74 14.32 4.48
N GLY A 244 -15.77 13.42 4.64
CA GLY A 244 -15.24 13.03 5.95
C GLY A 244 -16.16 12.10 6.73
N VAL A 245 -16.92 11.28 5.99
CA VAL A 245 -17.79 10.25 6.57
C VAL A 245 -17.04 8.93 6.58
N LEU A 246 -17.06 8.22 7.71
CA LEU A 246 -16.54 6.85 7.81
C LEU A 246 -17.69 5.86 7.70
N GLU A 247 -17.55 4.90 6.78
CA GLU A 247 -18.48 3.79 6.61
C GLU A 247 -17.90 2.49 7.16
N SER A 248 -18.75 1.70 7.81
CA SER A 248 -18.42 0.36 8.31
C SER A 248 -19.60 -0.58 8.11
N ASN A 249 -19.32 -1.87 7.92
CA ASN A 249 -20.36 -2.88 7.80
C ASN A 249 -21.06 -3.05 9.17
N PRO A 250 -22.38 -2.79 9.28
CA PRO A 250 -23.10 -2.90 10.54
C PRO A 250 -23.15 -4.34 11.08
N GLU A 251 -23.00 -5.35 10.22
CA GLU A 251 -22.96 -6.76 10.62
C GLU A 251 -21.56 -7.21 11.09
N GLY A 252 -20.56 -6.34 10.96
CA GLY A 252 -19.18 -6.57 11.37
C GLY A 252 -18.20 -6.69 10.21
N PRO A 253 -16.89 -6.49 10.47
CA PRO A 253 -15.87 -6.35 9.42
C PRO A 253 -15.66 -7.64 8.59
N LEU A 254 -15.94 -8.80 9.20
CA LEU A 254 -15.80 -10.12 8.57
C LEU A 254 -17.14 -10.74 8.15
N ALA A 255 -18.26 -10.02 8.30
CA ALA A 255 -19.58 -10.48 7.86
C ALA A 255 -19.70 -10.41 6.33
N TYR A 256 -20.63 -11.18 5.77
CA TYR A 256 -20.83 -11.25 4.32
C TYR A 256 -21.50 -9.99 3.79
N ASN A 257 -20.79 -9.22 2.98
CA ASN A 257 -21.28 -7.98 2.40
C ASN A 257 -20.85 -7.84 0.93
N PRO A 258 -21.39 -8.68 0.04
CA PRO A 258 -20.99 -8.70 -1.37
C PRO A 258 -21.41 -7.42 -2.09
N ARG A 259 -20.43 -6.74 -2.67
CA ARG A 259 -20.64 -5.52 -3.48
C ARG A 259 -19.61 -5.43 -4.61
N CYS A 260 -19.82 -4.53 -5.55
CA CYS A 260 -18.87 -4.31 -6.64
C CYS A 260 -17.57 -3.66 -6.12
N LEU A 261 -16.46 -3.92 -6.79
CA LEU A 261 -15.25 -3.09 -6.66
C LEU A 261 -15.57 -1.67 -7.15
N LYS A 262 -15.30 -0.65 -6.33
CA LYS A 262 -15.44 0.76 -6.70
C LYS A 262 -14.08 1.42 -6.80
N ARG A 263 -13.90 2.30 -7.79
CA ARG A 263 -12.70 3.15 -7.89
C ARG A 263 -13.05 4.59 -8.18
N ASP A 264 -12.15 5.45 -7.73
CA ASP A 264 -12.21 6.89 -7.96
C ASP A 264 -10.78 7.35 -8.25
N LEU A 265 -10.27 6.94 -9.41
CA LEU A 265 -8.87 7.15 -9.77
C LEU A 265 -8.52 8.63 -9.69
N THR A 266 -7.50 8.95 -8.88
CA THR A 266 -7.15 10.33 -8.52
C THR A 266 -5.68 10.58 -8.82
N THR A 267 -5.39 11.07 -10.04
CA THR A 267 -4.02 11.36 -10.51
C THR A 267 -3.31 12.37 -9.61
N GLU A 268 -4.05 13.32 -9.05
CA GLU A 268 -3.54 14.38 -8.17
C GLU A 268 -2.95 13.80 -6.88
N ILE A 269 -3.59 12.78 -6.28
CA ILE A 269 -3.07 12.10 -5.09
C ILE A 269 -1.79 11.34 -5.46
N ASN A 270 -1.78 10.63 -6.58
CA ASN A 270 -0.59 9.90 -7.02
C ASN A 270 0.61 10.85 -7.23
N ARG A 271 0.40 11.99 -7.90
CA ARG A 271 1.44 13.01 -8.11
C ARG A 271 1.91 13.66 -6.81
N ALA A 272 1.00 13.92 -5.88
CA ALA A 272 1.34 14.59 -4.63
C ALA A 272 2.17 13.71 -3.67
N PHE A 273 1.98 12.40 -3.71
CA PHE A 273 2.49 11.51 -2.65
C PHE A 273 3.32 10.33 -3.13
N ALA A 274 3.27 9.96 -4.42
CA ALA A 274 3.84 8.71 -4.92
C ALA A 274 4.56 8.84 -6.28
N ASP A 275 4.93 10.06 -6.68
CA ASP A 275 5.75 10.28 -7.86
C ASP A 275 7.25 10.00 -7.61
N ALA A 276 8.12 10.23 -8.59
CA ALA A 276 9.56 10.01 -8.43
C ALA A 276 10.17 10.91 -7.33
N THR A 277 9.67 12.14 -7.19
CA THR A 277 10.15 13.11 -6.19
C THR A 277 9.77 12.75 -4.76
N ALA A 278 8.74 11.91 -4.57
CA ALA A 278 8.39 11.31 -3.28
C ALA A 278 9.17 10.01 -3.01
N VAL A 279 9.37 9.17 -4.03
CA VAL A 279 10.01 7.85 -3.89
C VAL A 279 11.52 7.98 -3.62
N LEU A 280 12.25 8.82 -4.37
CA LEU A 280 13.70 8.97 -4.22
C LEU A 280 14.12 9.40 -2.80
N PRO A 281 13.57 10.48 -2.22
CA PRO A 281 13.87 10.85 -0.85
C PRO A 281 13.59 9.77 0.18
N ASN A 282 12.57 8.94 -0.04
CA ASN A 282 12.24 7.84 0.86
C ASN A 282 13.33 6.75 0.84
N ILE A 283 14.03 6.56 -0.28
CA ILE A 283 15.16 5.63 -0.38
C ILE A 283 16.45 6.24 0.17
N LEU A 284 16.71 7.51 -0.14
CA LEU A 284 18.04 8.10 0.07
C LEU A 284 18.22 8.78 1.43
N ARG A 285 17.16 9.34 2.02
CA ARG A 285 17.29 10.17 3.23
C ARG A 285 17.26 9.39 4.55
N PRO A 286 16.35 8.42 4.77
CA PRO A 286 16.27 7.71 6.03
C PRO A 286 17.53 6.90 6.34
N GLN A 287 18.07 7.07 7.55
CA GLN A 287 19.28 6.39 8.01
C GLN A 287 19.00 5.09 8.78
N ASN A 288 17.75 4.89 9.20
CA ASN A 288 17.28 3.70 9.89
C ASN A 288 15.88 3.31 9.39
N VAL A 289 15.47 2.08 9.66
CA VAL A 289 14.19 1.55 9.17
C VAL A 289 12.98 2.25 9.78
N TYR A 290 13.09 2.80 10.99
CA TYR A 290 11.98 3.48 11.65
C TYR A 290 11.62 4.75 10.87
N ASP A 291 12.61 5.59 10.57
CA ASP A 291 12.39 6.80 9.75
C ASP A 291 11.92 6.44 8.35
N PHE A 292 12.48 5.38 7.77
CA PHE A 292 12.10 4.88 6.43
C PHE A 292 10.62 4.47 6.37
N GLN A 293 10.19 3.59 7.27
CA GLN A 293 8.81 3.11 7.26
C GLN A 293 7.81 4.19 7.68
N MET A 294 8.20 5.12 8.57
CA MET A 294 7.34 6.23 8.98
C MET A 294 7.16 7.24 7.84
N GLN A 295 8.22 7.57 7.09
CA GLN A 295 8.11 8.39 5.89
C GLN A 295 7.27 7.69 4.81
N MET A 296 7.46 6.37 4.64
CA MET A 296 6.70 5.57 3.66
C MET A 296 5.20 5.54 3.95
N GLN A 297 4.80 5.37 5.21
CA GLN A 297 3.40 5.28 5.64
C GLN A 297 2.74 6.65 5.85
N GLY A 298 3.56 7.70 5.99
CA GLY A 298 3.12 9.06 6.32
C GLY A 298 3.28 9.34 7.81
N VAL A 299 4.13 10.30 8.16
CA VAL A 299 4.34 10.67 9.57
C VAL A 299 3.09 11.43 10.06
N PRO A 300 2.37 10.94 11.09
CA PRO A 300 1.17 11.60 11.60
C PRO A 300 1.43 13.07 11.96
N GLY A 301 0.52 13.96 11.56
CA GLY A 301 0.61 15.40 11.81
C GLY A 301 1.39 16.21 10.75
N THR A 302 2.07 15.55 9.80
CA THR A 302 2.81 16.27 8.74
C THR A 302 1.95 16.70 7.55
N GLY A 303 0.72 16.19 7.46
CA GLY A 303 -0.13 16.36 6.28
C GLY A 303 0.28 15.48 5.08
N ASN A 304 1.28 14.61 5.25
CA ASN A 304 1.76 13.69 4.22
C ASN A 304 1.36 12.25 4.57
N ILE A 305 0.73 11.56 3.61
CA ILE A 305 0.28 10.16 3.73
C ILE A 305 1.31 9.14 3.20
N GLY A 306 2.49 9.62 2.78
CA GLY A 306 3.58 8.80 2.27
C GLY A 306 3.27 8.11 0.94
N ILE A 307 4.28 7.41 0.40
CA ILE A 307 4.13 6.67 -0.88
C ILE A 307 3.18 5.46 -0.74
N HIS A 308 3.01 4.92 0.48
CA HIS A 308 2.06 3.84 0.78
C HIS A 308 0.62 4.38 0.76
N GLY A 309 0.30 5.39 1.56
CA GLY A 309 -1.02 6.02 1.54
C GLY A 309 -1.33 6.63 0.18
N GLY A 310 -0.37 7.31 -0.45
CA GLY A 310 -0.53 7.89 -1.79
C GLY A 310 -0.95 6.87 -2.84
N GLY A 311 -0.38 5.67 -2.82
CA GLY A 311 -0.78 4.59 -3.71
C GLY A 311 -2.20 4.10 -3.45
N HIS A 312 -2.55 3.82 -2.18
CA HIS A 312 -3.91 3.38 -1.81
C HIS A 312 -4.97 4.42 -2.15
N TYR A 313 -4.85 5.64 -1.61
CA TYR A 313 -5.87 6.68 -1.77
C TYR A 313 -5.99 7.18 -3.21
N SER A 314 -4.97 7.00 -4.06
CA SER A 314 -5.08 7.31 -5.49
C SER A 314 -6.00 6.36 -6.27
N LEU A 315 -6.21 5.12 -5.78
CA LEU A 315 -7.23 4.21 -6.33
C LEU A 315 -8.64 4.73 -6.01
N GLY A 316 -8.80 5.35 -4.84
CA GLY A 316 -10.07 5.82 -4.31
C GLY A 316 -11.07 4.68 -4.13
N GLY A 317 -12.36 5.03 -4.07
CA GLY A 317 -13.44 4.05 -4.02
C GLY A 317 -13.38 3.08 -2.83
N ASP A 318 -13.81 1.85 -3.07
CA ASP A 318 -14.03 0.79 -2.07
C ASP A 318 -13.52 -0.55 -2.64
N PRO A 319 -12.50 -1.17 -2.01
CA PRO A 319 -11.95 -0.84 -0.69
C PRO A 319 -10.67 0.03 -0.71
N GLY A 320 -10.37 0.74 -1.81
CA GLY A 320 -9.11 1.50 -1.92
C GLY A 320 -8.89 2.61 -0.86
N ARG A 321 -9.96 3.08 -0.22
CA ARG A 321 -9.93 4.03 0.91
C ARG A 321 -10.20 3.40 2.28
N ASP A 322 -10.10 2.07 2.39
CA ASP A 322 -10.28 1.35 3.64
C ASP A 322 -8.97 0.62 3.97
N VAL A 323 -8.25 1.09 5.00
CA VAL A 323 -6.95 0.52 5.38
C VAL A 323 -7.05 -0.98 5.63
N PHE A 324 -8.14 -1.45 6.22
CA PHE A 324 -8.31 -2.85 6.62
C PHE A 324 -8.66 -3.73 5.43
N THR A 325 -9.56 -3.26 4.58
CA THR A 325 -10.15 -4.03 3.48
C THR A 325 -9.40 -3.83 2.16
N SER A 326 -8.36 -2.99 2.12
CA SER A 326 -7.60 -2.64 0.91
C SER A 326 -7.14 -3.82 0.03
N PRO A 327 -6.78 -5.03 0.53
CA PRO A 327 -6.47 -6.17 -0.33
C PRO A 327 -7.65 -6.68 -1.17
N GLY A 328 -8.87 -6.24 -0.89
CA GLY A 328 -10.05 -6.52 -1.70
C GLY A 328 -9.99 -5.83 -3.08
N ASP A 329 -9.15 -4.80 -3.26
CA ASP A 329 -8.77 -4.32 -4.58
C ASP A 329 -7.55 -5.13 -5.09
N PRO A 330 -7.63 -5.85 -6.23
CA PRO A 330 -6.51 -6.63 -6.75
C PRO A 330 -5.24 -5.80 -7.04
N ALA A 331 -5.35 -4.47 -7.17
CA ALA A 331 -4.20 -3.57 -7.32
C ALA A 331 -3.33 -3.49 -6.06
N PHE A 332 -3.85 -3.88 -4.89
CA PHE A 332 -3.11 -3.95 -3.63
C PHE A 332 -1.80 -4.72 -3.76
N TYR A 333 -1.83 -5.87 -4.41
CA TYR A 333 -0.66 -6.75 -4.51
C TYR A 333 0.43 -6.15 -5.40
N LEU A 334 0.05 -5.42 -6.45
CA LEU A 334 0.99 -4.70 -7.31
C LEU A 334 1.54 -3.44 -6.61
N HIS A 335 0.70 -2.74 -5.85
CA HIS A 335 1.11 -1.63 -5.01
C HIS A 335 2.17 -2.07 -3.97
N HIS A 336 1.89 -3.15 -3.24
CA HIS A 336 2.78 -3.67 -2.20
C HIS A 336 4.04 -4.34 -2.76
N ALA A 337 4.00 -4.90 -3.97
CA ALA A 337 5.22 -5.32 -4.67
C ALA A 337 6.16 -4.14 -4.94
N MET A 338 5.60 -2.95 -5.21
CA MET A 338 6.40 -1.74 -5.40
C MET A 338 6.81 -1.12 -4.05
N ILE A 339 6.05 -1.32 -2.97
CA ILE A 339 6.51 -1.00 -1.60
C ILE A 339 7.72 -1.85 -1.23
N ASP A 340 7.63 -3.16 -1.47
CA ASP A 340 8.70 -4.11 -1.22
C ASP A 340 9.96 -3.81 -2.05
N ARG A 341 9.78 -3.43 -3.33
CA ARG A 341 10.88 -2.97 -4.20
C ARG A 341 11.57 -1.73 -3.65
N VAL A 342 10.83 -0.76 -3.12
CA VAL A 342 11.41 0.45 -2.52
C VAL A 342 12.19 0.12 -1.25
N TRP A 343 11.66 -0.78 -0.41
CA TRP A 343 12.38 -1.27 0.77
C TRP A 343 13.64 -2.03 0.39
N TRP A 344 13.56 -2.94 -0.58
CA TRP A 344 14.71 -3.68 -1.10
C TRP A 344 15.82 -2.74 -1.60
N MET A 345 15.49 -1.73 -2.41
CA MET A 345 16.48 -0.73 -2.85
C MET A 345 17.10 0.03 -1.66
N TRP A 346 16.30 0.42 -0.66
CA TRP A 346 16.82 1.05 0.56
C TRP A 346 17.76 0.10 1.32
N GLN A 347 17.42 -1.18 1.45
CA GLN A 347 18.28 -2.17 2.10
C GLN A 347 19.62 -2.31 1.38
N MET A 348 19.61 -2.31 0.03
CA MET A 348 20.82 -2.53 -0.76
C MET A 348 21.82 -1.36 -0.78
N LEU A 349 21.45 -0.19 -0.25
CA LEU A 349 22.42 0.89 -0.03
C LEU A 349 23.43 0.56 1.07
N SER A 350 23.08 -0.32 2.02
CA SER A 350 23.99 -0.82 3.06
C SER A 350 23.46 -2.14 3.64
N PRO A 351 23.60 -3.26 2.91
CA PRO A 351 22.87 -4.49 3.21
C PRO A 351 23.11 -5.06 4.61
N ARG A 352 24.37 -5.07 5.07
CA ARG A 352 24.75 -5.62 6.38
C ARG A 352 23.98 -4.91 7.50
N GLU A 353 24.00 -3.59 7.50
CA GLU A 353 23.37 -2.74 8.51
C GLU A 353 21.84 -2.71 8.36
N ARG A 354 21.34 -2.66 7.12
CA ARG A 354 19.90 -2.44 6.82
C ARG A 354 19.07 -3.72 6.71
N GLN A 355 19.70 -4.90 6.67
CA GLN A 355 19.02 -6.18 6.74
C GLN A 355 19.16 -6.84 8.11
N TYR A 356 20.32 -6.69 8.77
CA TYR A 356 20.63 -7.46 9.99
C TYR A 356 21.29 -6.65 11.12
N GLY A 357 21.66 -5.40 10.86
CA GLY A 357 22.24 -4.51 11.88
C GLY A 357 21.19 -3.87 12.80
N GLU A 358 21.67 -2.98 13.67
CA GLU A 358 20.84 -2.30 14.67
C GLU A 358 19.79 -1.36 14.05
N THR A 359 19.98 -0.94 12.80
CA THR A 359 19.07 -0.02 12.09
C THR A 359 18.06 -0.75 11.18
N ALA A 360 18.10 -2.09 11.13
CA ALA A 360 17.28 -2.90 10.24
C ALA A 360 15.84 -3.16 10.74
N LEU A 361 15.60 -3.00 12.05
CA LEU A 361 14.28 -3.21 12.68
C LEU A 361 13.99 -2.10 13.69
N GLY A 362 12.78 -1.54 13.66
CA GLY A 362 12.39 -0.46 14.59
C GLY A 362 10.88 -0.28 14.69
N GLY A 363 10.38 -0.06 15.90
CA GLY A 363 8.95 0.04 16.20
C GLY A 363 8.46 -1.08 17.13
N THR A 364 7.16 -1.04 17.47
CA THR A 364 6.53 -1.95 18.43
C THR A 364 5.52 -2.89 17.77
N ASN A 365 4.80 -3.69 18.56
CA ASN A 365 3.85 -4.69 18.09
C ASN A 365 2.46 -4.12 17.74
N THR A 366 2.20 -2.86 18.06
CA THR A 366 0.87 -2.24 17.97
C THR A 366 0.93 -0.96 17.14
N PHE A 367 -0.14 -0.70 16.39
CA PHE A 367 -0.28 0.48 15.53
C PHE A 367 0.07 1.77 16.29
N LEU A 368 1.10 2.49 15.83
CA LEU A 368 1.62 3.71 16.47
C LEU A 368 1.94 3.53 17.97
N ASN A 369 2.27 2.31 18.39
CA ASN A 369 2.43 1.92 19.77
C ASN A 369 1.20 2.19 20.66
N GLN A 370 -0.01 2.00 20.11
CA GLN A 370 -1.28 2.18 20.81
C GLN A 370 -2.12 0.89 20.83
N PRO A 371 -2.36 0.28 22.01
CA PRO A 371 -1.74 0.61 23.30
C PRO A 371 -0.22 0.34 23.27
N PRO A 372 0.58 0.85 24.24
CA PRO A 372 2.01 0.57 24.30
C PRO A 372 2.29 -0.93 24.35
N SER A 373 3.26 -1.38 23.56
CA SER A 373 3.69 -2.78 23.48
C SER A 373 5.20 -2.92 23.40
N ALA A 374 5.71 -4.15 23.49
CA ALA A 374 7.14 -4.42 23.37
C ALA A 374 7.66 -4.03 21.98
N ASN A 375 8.94 -3.67 21.90
CA ASN A 375 9.63 -3.50 20.63
C ASN A 375 9.61 -4.82 19.85
N LYS A 376 9.44 -4.74 18.52
CA LYS A 376 9.61 -5.89 17.66
C LYS A 376 11.06 -6.35 17.66
N THR A 377 11.27 -7.66 17.60
CA THR A 377 12.58 -8.29 17.53
C THR A 377 12.70 -9.18 16.30
N MET A 378 13.94 -9.45 15.90
CA MET A 378 14.26 -10.39 14.81
C MET A 378 13.79 -11.84 15.06
N ASP A 379 13.36 -12.17 16.29
CA ASP A 379 12.85 -13.49 16.68
C ASP A 379 11.33 -13.57 16.72
N ASP A 380 10.63 -12.45 16.59
CA ASP A 380 9.17 -12.47 16.52
C ASP A 380 8.68 -13.13 15.24
N TYR A 381 7.54 -13.81 15.32
CA TYR A 381 6.94 -14.51 14.19
C TYR A 381 6.01 -13.61 13.38
N LEU A 382 5.95 -13.92 12.09
CA LEU A 382 4.98 -13.48 11.10
C LEU A 382 4.05 -14.67 10.82
N GLU A 383 2.75 -14.47 11.04
CA GLU A 383 1.72 -15.52 10.94
C GLU A 383 0.52 -14.98 10.18
N TYR A 384 -0.10 -15.81 9.33
CA TYR A 384 -1.17 -15.39 8.41
C TYR A 384 -2.44 -16.22 8.53
N GLY A 385 -2.59 -16.98 9.61
CA GLY A 385 -3.73 -17.86 9.85
C GLY A 385 -3.99 -18.78 8.66
N HIS A 386 -5.22 -18.70 8.12
CA HIS A 386 -5.71 -19.60 7.07
C HIS A 386 -5.28 -19.22 5.64
N VAL A 387 -4.54 -18.12 5.44
CA VAL A 387 -3.87 -17.84 4.17
C VAL A 387 -2.90 -18.98 3.83
N GLY A 388 -2.27 -19.59 4.84
CA GLY A 388 -1.29 -20.65 4.74
C GLY A 388 0.12 -20.18 5.09
N GLY A 389 1.10 -21.06 4.92
CA GLY A 389 2.51 -20.83 5.25
C GLY A 389 2.83 -21.15 6.71
N GLU A 390 4.06 -21.59 6.96
CA GLU A 390 4.55 -21.79 8.31
C GLU A 390 4.89 -20.43 8.97
N PRO A 391 4.74 -20.29 10.29
CA PRO A 391 5.23 -19.11 11.00
C PRO A 391 6.69 -18.79 10.63
N LEU A 392 6.94 -17.56 10.15
CA LEU A 392 8.27 -17.12 9.71
C LEU A 392 8.83 -16.10 10.69
N ARG A 393 10.07 -16.27 11.15
CA ARG A 393 10.69 -15.22 11.98
C ARG A 393 11.03 -14.01 11.14
N ILE A 394 10.92 -12.81 11.73
CA ILE A 394 11.26 -11.56 11.03
C ILE A 394 12.65 -11.62 10.39
N ARG A 395 13.66 -12.18 11.08
CA ARG A 395 15.03 -12.35 10.52
C ARG A 395 15.07 -13.08 9.18
N ASP A 396 14.17 -14.02 8.96
CA ASP A 396 14.14 -14.85 7.75
C ASP A 396 13.32 -14.18 6.63
N ALA A 397 12.70 -13.02 6.92
CA ALA A 397 12.01 -12.18 5.95
C ALA A 397 12.82 -10.94 5.50
N MET A 398 14.00 -10.69 6.10
CA MET A 398 14.77 -9.46 5.88
C MET A 398 15.49 -9.39 4.53
N SER A 399 15.68 -10.52 3.84
CA SER A 399 16.36 -10.57 2.54
C SER A 399 15.50 -11.29 1.50
N THR A 400 15.41 -10.75 0.28
CA THR A 400 14.64 -11.32 -0.82
C THR A 400 15.28 -12.58 -1.43
N VAL A 401 16.49 -12.93 -0.99
CA VAL A 401 17.28 -14.09 -1.46
C VAL A 401 17.70 -15.02 -0.31
N ALA A 402 17.06 -14.89 0.85
CA ALA A 402 17.24 -15.76 2.01
C ALA A 402 15.90 -16.29 2.54
N GLY A 403 15.96 -17.26 3.47
CA GLY A 403 14.76 -17.90 4.00
C GLY A 403 13.93 -18.55 2.89
N PRO A 404 12.61 -18.32 2.84
CA PRO A 404 11.75 -18.85 1.76
C PRO A 404 11.86 -18.06 0.45
N PHE A 405 12.60 -16.95 0.43
CA PHE A 405 12.63 -16.03 -0.71
C PHE A 405 13.78 -16.31 -1.67
N CYS A 406 13.50 -16.13 -2.95
CA CYS A 406 14.51 -16.11 -4.00
C CYS A 406 14.03 -15.25 -5.17
N PHE A 407 13.98 -13.94 -4.95
CA PHE A 407 13.56 -12.98 -5.96
C PHE A 407 14.33 -11.65 -5.90
N VAL A 408 14.29 -10.93 -7.02
CA VAL A 408 14.73 -9.54 -7.19
C VAL A 408 13.65 -8.68 -7.83
#